data_AF-A0A7L3H551-F1
#
_entry.id   AF-A0A7L3H551-F1
#
_cell.length_a   1.000
_cell.length_b   1.000
_cell.length_c   1.000
_cell.angle_alpha   90.00
_cell.angle_beta   90.00
_cell.angle_gamma   90.00
#
_symmetry.space_group_name_H-M   'P 1'
#
loop_
_entity.id
_entity.type
_entity.pdbx_description
1 polymer ?
#
loop_
_entity_poly.entity_id
_entity_poly.type
_entity_poly.pdbx_seq_one_letter_code
_entity_poly.pdbx_strand_id
1 'polypeptide(L)'
;LAVLLAALSAARALSTCRTLDLEAARLKRIEAVRGQILSKLRLPAPPPDPEPGPGPALPDDIRALYNSTRELLRQRARLRQPEDPQEYYAKELLRFPMETPGDGERGHGDIMGTWG
;
A
#
# COMPACT_ATOMS: atom_id res chain seq x y z
N LEU A 1 26.76 26.32 -41.31
CA LEU A 1 27.10 25.05 -40.63
C LEU A 1 27.42 25.23 -39.14
N ALA A 2 28.38 26.07 -38.75
CA ALA A 2 28.75 26.28 -37.34
C ALA A 2 27.59 26.75 -36.44
N VAL A 3 26.78 27.72 -36.91
CA VAL A 3 25.62 28.24 -36.16
C VAL A 3 24.54 27.17 -35.93
N LEU A 4 24.34 26.27 -36.90
CA LEU A 4 23.39 25.16 -36.81
C LEU A 4 23.83 24.12 -35.77
N LEU A 5 25.13 23.82 -35.71
CA LEU A 5 25.69 22.93 -34.70
C LEU A 5 25.61 23.53 -33.29
N ALA A 6 25.86 24.83 -33.15
CA ALA A 6 25.70 25.54 -31.88
C ALA A 6 24.24 25.55 -31.41
N ALA A 7 23.28 25.84 -32.29
CA ALA A 7 21.86 25.80 -31.97
C ALA A 7 21.38 24.40 -31.58
N LEU A 8 21.86 23.35 -32.27
CA LEU A 8 21.54 21.96 -31.92
C LEU A 8 22.14 21.56 -30.57
N SER A 9 23.37 22.00 -30.27
CA SER A 9 24.00 21.77 -28.97
C SER A 9 23.27 22.47 -27.83
N ALA A 10 22.80 23.72 -28.05
CA ALA A 10 22.02 24.48 -27.08
C ALA A 10 20.62 23.88 -26.88
N ALA A 11 19.95 23.45 -27.94
CA ALA A 11 18.65 22.77 -27.86
C ALA A 11 18.75 21.42 -27.14
N ARG A 12 19.83 20.67 -27.40
CA ARG A 12 20.13 19.43 -26.67
C ARG A 12 20.45 19.73 -25.21
N ALA A 13 21.25 20.76 -24.92
CA ALA A 13 21.57 21.19 -23.57
C ALA A 13 20.32 21.62 -22.78
N LEU A 14 19.42 22.42 -23.37
CA LEU A 14 18.15 22.81 -22.75
C LEU A 14 17.23 21.60 -22.50
N SER A 15 17.18 20.65 -23.45
CA SER A 15 16.42 19.41 -23.29
C SER A 15 17.01 18.53 -22.18
N THR A 16 18.34 18.40 -22.13
CA THR A 16 19.04 17.62 -21.10
C THR A 16 19.03 18.28 -19.74
N CYS A 17 19.10 19.60 -19.63
CA CYS A 17 19.01 20.30 -18.34
C CYS A 17 17.63 20.10 -17.69
N ARG A 18 16.56 20.12 -18.50
CA ARG A 18 15.21 19.85 -18.02
C ARG A 18 14.99 18.38 -17.66
N THR A 19 15.53 17.43 -18.42
CA THR A 19 15.41 16.00 -18.05
C THR A 19 16.29 15.61 -16.86
N LEU A 20 17.51 16.15 -16.76
CA LEU A 20 18.40 15.93 -15.62
C LEU A 20 17.79 16.46 -14.31
N ASP A 21 17.12 17.62 -14.35
CA ASP A 21 16.41 18.17 -13.18
C ASP A 21 15.24 17.27 -12.75
N LEU A 22 14.49 16.72 -13.72
CA LEU A 22 13.42 15.76 -13.42
C LEU A 22 13.93 14.44 -12.84
N GLU A 23 15.03 13.90 -13.36
CA GLU A 23 15.63 12.67 -12.79
C GLU A 23 16.16 12.92 -11.36
N ALA A 24 16.84 14.04 -11.13
CA ALA A 24 17.30 14.42 -9.79
C ALA A 24 16.11 14.64 -8.82
N ALA A 25 15.04 15.28 -9.27
CA ALA A 25 13.82 15.46 -8.47
C ALA A 25 13.11 14.12 -8.18
N ARG A 26 13.10 13.19 -9.15
CA ARG A 26 12.56 11.84 -8.95
C ARG A 26 13.35 11.07 -7.89
N LEU A 27 14.68 11.10 -7.96
CA LEU A 27 15.54 10.44 -6.96
C LEU A 27 15.31 11.01 -5.56
N LYS A 28 15.30 12.35 -5.41
CA LYS A 28 14.96 13.01 -4.13
C LYS A 28 13.58 12.60 -3.62
N ARG A 29 12.60 12.46 -4.52
CA ARG A 29 11.25 12.03 -4.15
C ARG A 29 11.22 10.56 -3.71
N ILE A 30 11.99 9.68 -4.35
CA ILE A 30 12.11 8.28 -3.94
C ILE A 30 12.68 8.20 -2.52
N GLU A 31 13.74 8.96 -2.23
CA GLU A 31 14.34 9.01 -0.88
C GLU A 31 13.38 9.59 0.16
N ALA A 32 12.66 10.66 -0.19
CA ALA A 32 11.65 11.25 0.69
C ALA A 32 10.50 10.27 0.99
N VAL A 33 10.00 9.57 -0.04
CA VAL A 33 8.94 8.56 0.12
C VAL A 33 9.43 7.36 0.93
N ARG A 34 10.69 6.92 0.74
CA ARG A 34 11.31 5.87 1.56
C ARG A 34 11.30 6.26 3.03
N GLY A 35 11.79 7.46 3.35
CA GLY A 35 11.80 7.97 4.73
C GLY A 35 10.38 8.12 5.30
N GLN A 36 9.42 8.56 4.47
CA GLN A 36 8.03 8.69 4.86
C GLN A 36 7.40 7.33 5.22
N ILE A 37 7.58 6.30 4.39
CA ILE A 37 7.05 4.95 4.65
C ILE A 37 7.63 4.39 5.96
N LEU A 38 8.95 4.44 6.12
CA LEU A 38 9.62 3.97 7.34
C LEU A 38 9.15 4.71 8.60
N SER A 39 8.99 6.04 8.50
CA SER A 39 8.48 6.86 9.61
C SER A 39 7.04 6.52 9.97
N LYS A 40 6.17 6.31 8.96
CA LYS A 40 4.77 5.90 9.17
C LYS A 40 4.67 4.52 9.82
N LEU A 41 5.54 3.58 9.46
CA LEU A 41 5.58 2.22 9.99
C LEU A 41 6.38 2.10 11.31
N ARG A 42 7.02 3.19 11.77
CA ARG A 42 7.93 3.19 12.94
C ARG A 42 9.09 2.20 12.82
N LEU A 43 9.59 2.01 11.60
CA LEU A 43 10.72 1.13 11.31
C LEU A 43 12.00 1.95 11.14
N PRO A 44 13.10 1.59 11.81
CA PRO A 44 14.39 2.29 11.64
C PRO A 44 15.05 1.96 10.30
N ALA A 45 14.78 0.78 9.75
CA ALA A 45 15.29 0.29 8.47
C ALA A 45 14.28 -0.67 7.83
N PRO A 46 14.40 -0.95 6.52
CA PRO A 46 13.61 -2.00 5.87
C PRO A 46 13.83 -3.36 6.56
N PRO A 47 12.77 -4.18 6.71
CA PRO A 47 12.92 -5.55 7.19
C PRO A 47 13.75 -6.38 6.19
N PRO A 48 14.38 -7.48 6.64
CA PRO A 48 15.14 -8.37 5.76
C PRO A 48 14.24 -8.89 4.63
N ASP A 49 14.80 -9.01 3.44
CA ASP A 49 14.09 -9.56 2.30
C ASP A 49 13.65 -11.01 2.59
N PRO A 50 12.46 -11.42 2.13
CA PRO A 50 12.05 -12.81 2.24
C PRO A 50 13.03 -13.71 1.49
N GLU A 51 13.17 -14.96 1.96
CA GLU A 51 14.02 -15.98 1.33
C GLU A 51 13.78 -16.06 -0.19
N PRO A 52 14.84 -16.21 -1.00
CA PRO A 52 14.72 -16.24 -2.44
C PRO A 52 13.90 -17.46 -2.90
N GLY A 53 12.74 -17.21 -3.49
CA GLY A 53 11.83 -18.22 -4.03
C GLY A 53 10.41 -17.70 -4.21
N PRO A 54 9.51 -18.47 -4.85
CA PRO A 54 8.09 -18.15 -4.77
C PRO A 54 7.66 -18.29 -3.32
N GLY A 55 7.45 -17.15 -2.65
CA GLY A 55 6.91 -17.12 -1.30
C GLY A 55 5.55 -17.82 -1.23
N PRO A 56 5.12 -18.25 -0.04
CA PRO A 56 3.82 -18.88 0.13
C PRO A 56 2.72 -17.96 -0.42
N ALA A 57 1.69 -18.56 -1.02
CA ALA A 57 0.53 -17.82 -1.49
C ALA A 57 -0.10 -17.08 -0.32
N LEU A 58 -0.41 -15.79 -0.51
CA LEU A 58 -1.05 -14.97 0.51
C LEU A 58 -2.44 -15.54 0.86
N PRO A 59 -2.76 -15.77 2.14
CA PRO A 59 -4.06 -16.29 2.56
C PRO A 59 -5.21 -15.43 2.06
N ASP A 60 -6.33 -16.08 1.73
CA ASP A 60 -7.48 -15.40 1.12
C ASP A 60 -8.12 -14.36 2.04
N ASP A 61 -8.10 -14.57 3.36
CA ASP A 61 -8.61 -13.60 4.32
C ASP A 61 -7.81 -12.28 4.30
N ILE A 62 -6.48 -12.38 4.20
CA ILE A 62 -5.60 -11.21 4.08
C ILE A 62 -5.82 -10.50 2.75
N ARG A 63 -5.98 -11.26 1.67
CA ARG A 63 -6.31 -10.73 0.34
C ARG A 63 -7.64 -10.00 0.34
N ALA A 64 -8.67 -10.58 0.97
CA ALA A 64 -10.00 -10.00 1.11
C ALA A 64 -9.97 -8.73 1.94
N LEU A 65 -9.24 -8.74 3.08
CA LEU A 65 -9.02 -7.56 3.92
C LEU A 65 -8.39 -6.43 3.10
N TYR A 66 -7.26 -6.68 2.44
CA TYR A 66 -6.58 -5.69 1.60
C TYR A 66 -7.51 -5.11 0.51
N ASN A 67 -8.24 -5.97 -0.20
CA ASN A 67 -9.17 -5.54 -1.25
C ASN A 67 -10.29 -4.64 -0.70
N SER A 68 -10.85 -4.97 0.46
CA SER A 68 -11.88 -4.18 1.12
C SER A 68 -11.36 -2.79 1.54
N THR A 69 -10.16 -2.73 2.14
CA THR A 69 -9.51 -1.47 2.54
C THR A 69 -9.18 -0.61 1.33
N ARG A 70 -8.65 -1.21 0.26
CA ARG A 70 -8.32 -0.49 -0.97
C ARG A 70 -9.55 0.16 -1.58
N GLU A 71 -10.69 -0.52 -1.57
CA GLU A 71 -11.95 0.04 -2.08
C GLU A 71 -12.48 1.16 -1.18
N LEU A 72 -12.45 0.99 0.14
CA LEU A 72 -12.82 2.03 1.10
C LEU A 72 -11.99 3.31 0.93
N LEU A 73 -10.67 3.17 0.79
CA LEU A 73 -9.76 4.31 0.58
C LEU A 73 -10.05 5.03 -0.75
N ARG A 74 -10.41 4.29 -1.81
CA ARG A 74 -10.82 4.90 -3.09
C ARG A 74 -12.10 5.71 -2.94
N GLN A 75 -13.08 5.20 -2.19
CA GLN A 75 -14.32 5.93 -1.93
C GLN A 75 -14.05 7.21 -1.14
N ARG A 76 -13.21 7.14 -0.10
CA ARG A 76 -12.79 8.34 0.68
C ARG A 76 -12.06 9.37 -0.20
N ALA A 77 -11.17 8.92 -1.08
CA ALA A 77 -10.46 9.79 -2.01
C ALA A 77 -11.41 10.50 -3.00
N ARG A 78 -12.45 9.81 -3.48
CA ARG A 78 -13.50 10.44 -4.32
C ARG A 78 -14.26 11.53 -3.57
N LEU A 79 -14.46 11.37 -2.27
CA LEU A 79 -15.10 12.36 -1.40
C LEU A 79 -14.17 13.51 -1.00
N ARG A 80 -12.90 13.52 -1.46
CA ARG A 80 -11.86 14.52 -1.11
C ARG A 80 -11.78 14.83 0.39
N GLN A 81 -12.04 13.84 1.23
CA GLN A 81 -11.91 14.05 2.67
C GLN A 81 -10.44 14.36 2.99
N PRO A 82 -10.15 15.46 3.71
CA PRO A 82 -8.80 15.75 4.13
C PRO A 82 -8.26 14.60 5.00
N GLU A 83 -6.96 14.34 4.85
CA GLU A 83 -6.22 13.50 5.79
C GLU A 83 -6.21 14.23 7.14
N ASP A 84 -6.54 13.53 8.21
CA ASP A 84 -6.48 14.11 9.55
C ASP A 84 -4.99 14.25 9.94
N PRO A 85 -4.48 15.47 10.24
CA PRO A 85 -3.10 15.68 10.65
C PRO A 85 -2.69 14.86 11.89
N GLN A 86 -3.66 14.44 12.72
CA GLN A 86 -3.40 13.62 13.90
C GLN A 86 -3.10 12.15 13.57
N GLU A 87 -3.45 11.67 12.37
CA GLU A 87 -3.29 10.27 11.95
C GLU A 87 -2.01 10.04 11.12
N TYR A 88 -0.85 10.45 11.67
CA TYR A 88 0.41 10.34 10.95
C TYR A 88 0.92 8.89 10.80
N TYR A 89 0.77 8.07 11.85
CA TYR A 89 1.29 6.70 11.88
C TYR A 89 0.35 5.69 11.23
N ALA A 90 0.93 4.61 10.70
CA ALA A 90 0.17 3.49 10.18
C ALA A 90 -0.67 2.83 11.28
N LYS A 91 -1.85 2.34 10.91
CA LYS A 91 -2.77 1.60 11.78
C LYS A 91 -2.81 0.14 11.34
N GLU A 92 -2.83 -0.76 12.32
CA GLU A 92 -3.11 -2.17 12.06
C GLU A 92 -4.58 -2.36 11.70
N LEU A 93 -4.85 -3.22 10.73
CA LEU A 93 -6.19 -3.48 10.23
C LEU A 93 -6.61 -4.89 10.62
N LEU A 94 -7.74 -4.98 11.31
CA LEU A 94 -8.35 -6.23 11.75
C LEU A 94 -9.78 -6.27 11.20
N ARG A 95 -10.24 -7.46 10.81
CA ARG A 95 -11.62 -7.68 10.35
C ARG A 95 -12.28 -8.69 11.26
N PHE A 96 -13.45 -8.31 11.78
CA PHE A 96 -14.32 -9.18 12.56
C PHE A 96 -15.55 -9.53 11.73
N PRO A 97 -15.78 -10.81 11.40
CA PRO A 97 -17.02 -11.21 10.76
C PRO A 97 -18.20 -11.00 11.73
N MET A 98 -19.33 -10.53 11.19
CA MET A 98 -20.58 -10.47 11.96
C MET A 98 -21.22 -11.85 11.94
N GLU A 99 -21.65 -12.35 13.09
CA GLU A 99 -22.52 -13.53 13.14
C GLU A 99 -23.92 -13.16 12.63
N THR A 100 -24.38 -13.87 11.61
CA THR A 100 -25.76 -13.75 11.16
C THR A 100 -26.68 -14.34 12.23
N PRO A 101 -27.76 -13.65 12.65
CA PRO A 101 -28.72 -14.20 13.59
C PRO A 101 -29.42 -15.40 12.93
N GLY A 102 -28.90 -16.60 13.19
CA GLY A 102 -29.32 -17.85 12.55
C GLY A 102 -28.32 -19.01 12.67
N ASP A 103 -27.06 -18.76 13.01
CA ASP A 103 -26.04 -19.81 13.11
C ASP A 103 -25.76 -20.32 14.54
N GLY A 104 -26.38 -19.71 15.56
CA GLY A 104 -26.29 -20.14 16.97
C GLY A 104 -27.11 -21.39 17.33
N GLU A 105 -27.97 -21.88 16.42
CA GLU A 105 -28.96 -22.94 16.70
C GLU A 105 -28.71 -24.20 15.85
N ARG A 106 -27.45 -24.61 15.62
CA ARG A 106 -27.15 -25.90 14.97
C ARG A 106 -26.06 -26.73 15.66
N GLY A 107 -25.74 -26.42 16.92
CA GLY A 107 -24.67 -27.09 17.67
C GLY A 107 -25.06 -27.75 19.01
N HIS A 108 -26.35 -27.91 19.31
CA HIS A 108 -26.81 -28.48 20.60
C HIS A 108 -27.76 -29.69 20.45
N GLY A 109 -27.73 -30.37 19.31
CA GLY A 109 -28.65 -31.49 19.00
C GLY A 109 -28.14 -32.91 19.26
N ASP A 110 -26.87 -33.11 19.61
CA ASP A 110 -26.27 -34.45 19.72
C ASP A 110 -25.92 -34.81 21.18
N ILE A 111 -26.91 -34.78 22.07
CA ILE A 111 -26.88 -35.49 23.37
C ILE A 111 -28.31 -35.81 23.81
N MET A 112 -29.00 -36.66 23.04
CA MET A 112 -30.19 -37.36 23.54
C MET A 112 -29.85 -38.83 23.71
N GLY A 113 -29.90 -39.28 24.96
CA GLY A 113 -29.28 -40.49 25.46
C GLY A 113 -29.83 -41.79 24.89
N THR A 114 -28.92 -42.75 24.72
CA THR A 114 -29.23 -44.17 24.75
C THR A 114 -29.46 -44.60 26.19
N TRP A 115 -30.71 -44.55 26.64
CA TRP A 115 -31.23 -45.33 27.76
C TRP A 115 -32.65 -45.79 27.41
N GLY A 116 -32.82 -47.10 27.26
CA GLY A 116 -34.09 -47.76 26.91
C GLY A 116 -33.85 -48.94 25.98
#